data_AF-A0A923ID87-F1
#
_entry.id   AF-A0A923ID87-F1
#
_cell.length_a   1.000
_cell.length_b   1.000
_cell.length_c   1.000
_cell.angle_alpha   90.00
_cell.angle_beta   90.00
_cell.angle_gamma   90.00
#
_symmetry.space_group_name_H-M   'P 1'
#
loop_
_entity.id
_entity.type
_entity.pdbx_description
1 polymer ?
#
loop_
_entity_poly.entity_id
_entity_poly.type
_entity_poly.pdbx_seq_one_letter_code
_entity_poly.pdbx_strand_id
1 'polypeptide(L)'
;MGWMRAPREGGRAFPLAAGGRRLLQRTQVSGWRRWAWSAATAATLVWLQAELLPVVPRIDADFPDAGAIADRDILAPVPFSAPMLAQDIEMRQMQAMMAEPPVLRRLGNPRRGALDRLASWRDAIVRRAGQTELSLEQRADLVGLLFPELSAQDAARALALPDPDGFFAAAETALRRVLDDGVVDVLPPGTYRQVRIVGAAGETVADAALLTAQDAVAARLQQALSAAGLGPEPAAWGGLLLRPLVLPNLVYSDEDTRARRLAARQAVPVERSFLAGERVVEKGVRLTTQDALDLDALQAHLAARGEPGG
;
A
#
# COMPACT_ATOMS: atom_id res chain seq x y z
N MET A 1 29.47 -11.89 -31.56
CA MET A 1 29.88 -13.27 -31.94
C MET A 1 28.81 -14.22 -31.43
N GLY A 2 28.08 -14.88 -32.33
CA GLY A 2 26.95 -15.73 -31.98
C GLY A 2 26.20 -16.16 -33.23
N TRP A 3 26.75 -17.19 -33.87
CA TRP A 3 26.30 -17.85 -35.10
C TRP A 3 24.86 -18.40 -34.93
N MET A 4 23.97 -18.17 -35.90
CA MET A 4 23.61 -19.12 -36.97
C MET A 4 22.59 -20.19 -36.53
N ARG A 5 21.38 -20.15 -37.11
CA ARG A 5 20.72 -21.23 -37.90
C ARG A 5 19.20 -21.01 -37.99
N ALA A 6 18.74 -20.66 -39.20
CA ALA A 6 17.50 -21.22 -39.73
C ALA A 6 17.71 -22.73 -40.01
N PRO A 7 16.64 -23.55 -40.11
CA PRO A 7 16.25 -23.92 -41.48
C PRO A 7 14.77 -24.31 -41.70
N ARG A 8 14.41 -24.26 -43.00
CA ARG A 8 13.64 -25.28 -43.79
C ARG A 8 12.13 -25.37 -43.64
N GLU A 9 11.40 -25.04 -44.70
CA GLU A 9 11.01 -25.89 -45.86
C GLU A 9 9.77 -26.74 -45.56
N GLY A 10 8.68 -26.41 -46.24
CA GLY A 10 7.43 -27.16 -46.22
C GLY A 10 6.54 -26.79 -47.40
N GLY A 11 7.12 -26.73 -48.60
CA GLY A 11 6.36 -26.59 -49.84
C GLY A 11 5.53 -27.85 -50.09
N ARG A 12 4.22 -27.68 -50.32
CA ARG A 12 3.42 -28.66 -51.05
C ARG A 12 2.91 -28.01 -52.32
N ALA A 13 3.56 -28.42 -53.40
CA ALA A 13 3.10 -28.26 -54.77
C ALA A 13 1.73 -28.92 -54.92
N PHE A 14 0.76 -28.19 -55.46
CA PHE A 14 -0.45 -28.78 -56.01
C PHE A 14 -0.32 -28.84 -57.54
N PRO A 15 -0.67 -29.99 -58.17
CA PRO A 15 -0.38 -30.25 -59.57
C PRO A 15 -1.32 -29.47 -60.51
N LEU A 16 -0.68 -28.90 -61.54
CA LEU A 16 -1.28 -28.51 -62.81
C LEU A 16 -1.85 -29.75 -63.50
N ALA A 17 -3.17 -29.90 -63.52
CA ALA A 17 -3.86 -30.83 -64.40
C ALA A 17 -4.55 -30.06 -65.52
N ALA A 18 -3.89 -30.08 -66.68
CA ALA A 18 -4.44 -29.67 -67.96
C ALA A 18 -5.51 -30.67 -68.45
N GLY A 19 -6.44 -30.15 -69.27
CA GLY A 19 -7.08 -30.95 -70.32
C GLY A 19 -8.44 -31.53 -69.95
N GLY A 20 -9.50 -30.84 -70.36
CA GLY A 20 -10.85 -31.38 -70.29
C GLY A 20 -11.89 -30.48 -70.94
N ARG A 21 -11.78 -30.26 -72.26
CA ARG A 21 -12.89 -29.73 -73.08
C ARG A 21 -14.07 -30.71 -72.96
N ARG A 22 -15.04 -30.40 -72.09
CA ARG A 22 -16.36 -31.05 -72.10
C ARG A 22 -17.41 -29.99 -72.41
N LEU A 23 -17.91 -30.11 -73.63
CA LEU A 23 -19.25 -29.78 -74.11
C LEU A 23 -20.15 -29.11 -73.07
N LEU A 24 -20.38 -27.82 -73.30
CA LEU A 24 -21.49 -27.03 -72.80
C LEU A 24 -22.81 -27.66 -73.27
N GLN A 25 -23.26 -28.73 -72.62
CA GLN A 25 -24.68 -29.03 -72.57
C GLN A 25 -25.30 -27.97 -71.67
N ARG A 26 -25.77 -26.90 -72.32
CA ARG A 26 -26.72 -25.94 -71.77
C ARG A 26 -27.99 -26.73 -71.47
N THR A 27 -27.99 -27.46 -70.35
CA THR A 27 -29.21 -28.03 -69.79
C THR A 27 -30.11 -26.84 -69.57
N GLN A 28 -31.18 -26.79 -70.35
CA GLN A 28 -32.28 -25.88 -70.20
C GLN A 28 -32.97 -26.26 -68.88
N VAL A 29 -32.31 -25.93 -67.77
CA VAL A 29 -32.88 -25.97 -66.44
C VAL A 29 -33.95 -24.89 -66.48
N SER A 30 -35.14 -25.36 -66.79
CA SER A 30 -36.44 -24.72 -66.74
C SER A 30 -36.41 -23.58 -65.72
N GLY A 31 -36.70 -22.35 -66.15
CA GLY A 31 -36.47 -21.12 -65.37
C GLY A 31 -37.00 -21.17 -63.93
N TRP A 32 -38.05 -21.96 -63.67
CA TRP A 32 -38.60 -22.19 -62.34
C TRP A 32 -37.59 -22.78 -61.34
N ARG A 33 -36.69 -23.67 -61.77
CA ARG A 33 -35.69 -24.28 -60.89
C ARG A 33 -34.66 -23.26 -60.42
N ARG A 34 -34.16 -22.40 -61.33
CA ARG A 34 -33.22 -21.33 -60.95
C ARG A 34 -33.86 -20.32 -60.01
N TRP A 35 -35.13 -19.98 -60.26
CA TRP A 35 -35.90 -19.10 -59.38
C TRP A 35 -36.14 -19.72 -58.00
N ALA A 36 -36.45 -21.02 -57.95
CA ALA A 36 -36.63 -21.77 -56.70
C ALA A 36 -35.34 -21.83 -55.87
N TRP A 37 -34.17 -22.05 -56.49
CA TRP A 37 -32.90 -22.05 -55.78
C TRP A 37 -32.53 -20.66 -55.25
N SER A 38 -32.76 -19.58 -56.02
CA SER A 38 -32.53 -18.21 -55.54
C SER A 38 -33.45 -17.84 -54.38
N ALA A 39 -34.72 -18.24 -54.45
CA ALA A 39 -35.69 -18.02 -53.37
C ALA A 39 -35.31 -18.81 -52.11
N ALA A 40 -34.88 -20.07 -52.27
CA ALA A 40 -34.40 -20.88 -51.15
C ALA A 40 -33.15 -20.26 -50.50
N THR A 41 -32.17 -19.79 -51.28
CA THR A 41 -30.99 -19.12 -50.72
C THR A 41 -31.34 -17.81 -50.03
N ALA A 42 -32.23 -16.98 -50.59
CA ALA A 42 -32.66 -15.75 -49.94
C ALA A 42 -33.40 -16.04 -48.63
N ALA A 43 -34.31 -17.03 -48.61
CA ALA A 43 -35.00 -17.46 -47.40
C ALA A 43 -34.02 -18.00 -46.35
N THR A 44 -33.01 -18.78 -46.77
CA THR A 44 -31.98 -19.29 -45.87
C THR A 44 -31.15 -18.14 -45.30
N LEU A 45 -30.80 -17.13 -46.10
CA LEU A 45 -30.03 -15.98 -45.65
C LEU A 45 -30.83 -15.11 -44.67
N VAL A 46 -32.13 -14.89 -44.93
CA VAL A 46 -33.02 -14.19 -44.00
C VAL A 46 -33.19 -14.97 -42.70
N TRP A 47 -33.37 -16.30 -42.78
CA TRP A 47 -33.46 -17.16 -41.60
C TRP A 47 -32.16 -17.16 -40.79
N LEU A 48 -31.01 -17.30 -41.47
CA LEU A 48 -29.69 -17.25 -40.84
C LEU A 48 -29.43 -15.88 -40.22
N GLN A 49 -29.87 -14.80 -40.87
CA GLN A 49 -29.76 -13.44 -40.36
C GLN A 49 -30.67 -13.22 -39.15
N ALA A 50 -31.85 -13.83 -39.11
CA ALA A 50 -32.75 -13.78 -37.95
C ALA A 50 -32.25 -14.62 -36.75
N GLU A 51 -31.56 -15.73 -36.99
CA GLU A 51 -30.95 -16.57 -35.95
C GLU A 51 -29.60 -16.02 -35.45
N LEU A 52 -28.76 -15.49 -36.33
CA LEU A 52 -27.43 -14.98 -35.98
C LEU A 52 -27.44 -13.54 -35.46
N LEU A 53 -28.44 -12.74 -35.83
CA LEU A 53 -28.64 -11.40 -35.27
C LEU A 53 -29.85 -11.50 -34.33
N PRO A 54 -29.65 -11.86 -33.04
CA PRO A 54 -30.73 -11.73 -32.07
C PRO A 54 -31.28 -10.31 -32.19
N VAL A 55 -32.59 -10.18 -32.37
CA VAL A 55 -33.29 -8.89 -32.31
C VAL A 55 -32.83 -8.25 -31.02
N VAL A 56 -31.98 -7.22 -31.12
CA VAL A 56 -31.46 -6.52 -29.94
C VAL A 56 -32.70 -6.01 -29.22
N PRO A 57 -33.04 -6.51 -28.02
CA PRO A 57 -34.20 -6.01 -27.31
C PRO A 57 -34.01 -4.51 -27.21
N ARG A 58 -34.97 -3.74 -27.73
CA ARG A 58 -34.98 -2.30 -27.55
C ARG A 58 -34.91 -2.09 -26.05
N ILE A 59 -33.78 -1.57 -25.59
CA ILE A 59 -33.60 -1.22 -24.19
C ILE A 59 -34.57 -0.08 -23.98
N ASP A 60 -35.64 -0.33 -23.24
CA ASP A 60 -36.53 0.74 -22.77
C ASP A 60 -35.66 1.71 -21.97
N ALA A 61 -35.32 2.83 -22.59
CA ALA A 61 -34.51 3.88 -21.99
C ALA A 61 -35.32 4.78 -21.04
N ASP A 62 -36.54 4.34 -20.67
CA ASP A 62 -37.39 5.00 -19.69
C ASP A 62 -37.01 4.45 -18.30
N PHE A 63 -36.10 5.14 -17.64
CA PHE A 63 -35.62 4.82 -16.31
C PHE A 63 -36.39 5.63 -15.26
N PRO A 64 -36.68 5.04 -14.08
CA PRO A 64 -37.39 5.74 -13.03
C PRO A 64 -36.54 6.86 -12.39
N ASP A 65 -37.21 7.95 -11.99
CA ASP A 65 -36.58 9.06 -11.27
C ASP A 65 -36.19 8.72 -9.82
N ALA A 66 -35.32 9.55 -9.24
CA ALA A 66 -34.97 9.47 -7.82
C ALA A 66 -36.22 9.47 -6.92
N GLY A 67 -36.27 8.52 -5.97
CA GLY A 67 -37.37 8.36 -5.03
C GLY A 67 -38.54 7.50 -5.53
N ALA A 68 -38.57 7.11 -6.81
CA ALA A 68 -39.48 6.10 -7.33
C ALA A 68 -39.07 4.69 -6.88
N ILE A 69 -39.97 3.72 -7.00
CA ILE A 69 -39.69 2.30 -6.71
C ILE A 69 -39.45 1.58 -8.03
N ALA A 70 -38.32 0.89 -8.16
CA ALA A 70 -38.01 0.11 -9.35
C ALA A 70 -39.02 -1.04 -9.53
N ASP A 71 -39.64 -1.14 -10.70
CA ASP A 71 -40.59 -2.19 -11.06
C ASP A 71 -39.90 -3.47 -11.58
N ARG A 72 -38.66 -3.33 -12.04
CA ARG A 72 -37.78 -4.39 -12.56
C ARG A 72 -36.33 -4.19 -12.12
N ASP A 73 -35.54 -5.27 -12.19
CA ASP A 73 -34.08 -5.19 -12.07
C ASP A 73 -33.54 -4.44 -13.29
N ILE A 74 -32.71 -3.42 -13.04
CA ILE A 74 -32.00 -2.71 -14.09
C ILE A 74 -30.57 -3.21 -14.10
N LEU A 75 -30.19 -3.89 -15.19
CA LEU A 75 -28.84 -4.41 -15.40
C LEU A 75 -28.11 -3.55 -16.43
N ALA A 76 -26.81 -3.38 -16.23
CA ALA A 76 -25.92 -2.71 -17.17
C ALA A 76 -25.82 -3.57 -18.45
N PRO A 77 -26.37 -3.13 -19.60
CA PRO A 77 -26.31 -3.90 -20.84
C PRO A 77 -24.88 -3.97 -21.41
N VAL A 78 -24.05 -2.99 -21.06
CA VAL A 78 -22.67 -2.83 -21.51
C VAL A 78 -21.85 -2.21 -20.38
N PRO A 79 -20.52 -2.32 -20.39
CA PRO A 79 -19.69 -1.64 -19.41
C PRO A 79 -19.80 -0.13 -19.60
N PHE A 80 -19.98 0.60 -18.50
CA PHE A 80 -20.04 2.06 -18.46
C PHE A 80 -19.53 2.56 -17.10
N SER A 81 -19.30 3.87 -16.99
CA SER A 81 -18.95 4.53 -15.74
C SER A 81 -19.98 5.60 -15.41
N ALA A 82 -20.31 5.74 -14.15
CA ALA A 82 -21.21 6.78 -13.64
C ALA A 82 -20.50 7.68 -12.63
N PRO A 83 -20.80 8.99 -12.61
CA PRO A 83 -20.25 9.89 -11.61
C PRO A 83 -20.77 9.53 -10.22
N MET A 84 -19.87 9.57 -9.24
CA MET A 84 -20.26 9.44 -7.84
C MET A 84 -20.79 10.78 -7.30
N LEU A 85 -21.65 10.71 -6.28
CA LEU A 85 -22.08 11.88 -5.53
C LEU A 85 -20.87 12.62 -4.94
N ALA A 86 -20.86 13.95 -5.03
CA ALA A 86 -19.79 14.79 -4.51
C ALA A 86 -19.51 14.51 -3.02
N GLN A 87 -20.56 14.33 -2.22
CA GLN A 87 -20.43 14.00 -0.79
C GLN A 87 -19.74 12.64 -0.56
N ASP A 88 -20.03 11.63 -1.38
CA ASP A 88 -19.41 10.31 -1.26
C ASP A 88 -17.94 10.34 -1.68
N ILE A 89 -17.62 11.10 -2.74
CA ILE A 89 -16.25 11.37 -3.15
C ILE A 89 -15.49 12.06 -2.01
N GLU A 90 -16.04 13.12 -1.41
CA GLU A 90 -15.42 13.84 -0.30
C GLU A 90 -15.20 12.95 0.92
N MET A 91 -16.18 12.13 1.30
CA MET A 91 -16.05 11.18 2.40
C MET A 91 -14.95 10.15 2.14
N ARG A 92 -14.91 9.56 0.94
CA ARG A 92 -13.85 8.60 0.56
C ARG A 92 -12.48 9.26 0.50
N GLN A 93 -12.40 10.47 -0.03
CA GLN A 93 -11.19 11.30 -0.04
C GLN A 93 -10.66 11.55 1.38
N MET A 94 -11.54 11.94 2.30
CA MET A 94 -11.17 12.14 3.70
C MET A 94 -10.72 10.83 4.37
N GLN A 95 -11.43 9.72 4.13
CA GLN A 95 -11.05 8.40 4.62
C GLN A 95 -9.68 7.97 4.11
N ALA A 96 -9.40 8.16 2.82
CA ALA A 96 -8.09 7.85 2.22
C ALA A 96 -6.97 8.69 2.85
N MET A 97 -7.19 9.98 3.08
CA MET A 97 -6.23 10.85 3.78
C MET A 97 -5.97 10.41 5.22
N MET A 98 -7.01 9.98 5.94
CA MET A 98 -6.89 9.54 7.33
C MET A 98 -6.24 8.16 7.45
N ALA A 99 -6.39 7.30 6.44
CA ALA A 99 -5.76 5.99 6.39
C ALA A 99 -4.25 6.06 6.15
N GLU A 100 -3.75 7.15 5.55
CA GLU A 100 -2.32 7.32 5.30
C GLU A 100 -1.54 7.56 6.61
N PRO A 101 -0.58 6.66 6.94
CA PRO A 101 0.21 6.75 8.16
C PRO A 101 1.18 7.95 8.11
N PRO A 102 1.58 8.49 9.27
CA PRO A 102 2.58 9.55 9.31
C PRO A 102 3.93 9.04 8.83
N VAL A 103 4.68 9.94 8.19
CA VAL A 103 6.01 9.66 7.64
C VAL A 103 7.08 10.14 8.61
N LEU A 104 8.00 9.24 8.92
CA LEU A 104 9.20 9.50 9.71
C LEU A 104 10.43 9.37 8.80
N ARG A 105 11.33 10.34 8.88
CA ARG A 105 12.64 10.28 8.22
C ARG A 105 13.66 9.71 9.17
N ARG A 106 14.41 8.71 8.71
CA ARG A 106 15.56 8.18 9.44
C ARG A 106 16.69 9.21 9.37
N LEU A 107 17.11 9.69 10.52
CA LEU A 107 18.34 10.48 10.65
C LEU A 107 19.55 9.56 10.39
N GLY A 108 20.77 10.09 10.40
CA GLY A 108 22.00 9.31 10.17
C GLY A 108 22.20 8.16 11.15
N ASN A 109 23.43 7.78 11.50
CA ASN A 109 23.66 6.63 12.38
C ASN A 109 23.95 7.05 13.84
N PRO A 110 22.99 7.57 14.63
CA PRO A 110 23.23 7.96 16.03
C PRO A 110 23.56 6.74 16.90
N ARG A 111 23.25 5.53 16.43
CA ARG A 111 23.57 4.28 17.12
C ARG A 111 25.06 4.09 17.33
N ARG A 112 25.89 4.40 16.33
CA ARG A 112 27.34 4.26 16.48
C ARG A 112 27.87 5.18 17.60
N GLY A 113 27.49 6.46 17.58
CA GLY A 113 27.93 7.43 18.59
C GLY A 113 27.50 7.07 20.01
N ALA A 114 26.26 6.58 20.20
CA ALA A 114 25.76 6.17 21.51
C ALA A 114 26.51 4.95 22.08
N LEU A 115 26.79 3.95 21.24
CA LEU A 115 27.51 2.73 21.64
C LEU A 115 28.99 3.00 21.90
N ASP A 116 29.65 3.81 21.08
CA ASP A 116 31.05 4.18 21.28
C ASP A 116 31.24 4.98 22.59
N ARG A 117 30.28 5.86 22.91
CA ARG A 117 30.28 6.60 24.19
C ARG A 117 30.06 5.68 25.38
N LEU A 118 29.09 4.74 25.31
CA LEU A 118 28.87 3.75 26.35
C LEU A 118 30.12 2.87 26.59
N ALA A 119 30.79 2.44 25.52
CA ALA A 119 32.03 1.68 25.62
C ALA A 119 33.14 2.49 26.33
N SER A 120 33.24 3.79 26.01
CA SER A 120 34.18 4.70 26.68
C SER A 120 33.88 4.85 28.18
N TRP A 121 32.60 4.94 28.56
CA TRP A 121 32.18 4.96 29.97
C TRP A 121 32.56 3.67 30.69
N ARG A 122 32.23 2.51 30.09
CA ARG A 122 32.58 1.19 30.65
C ARG A 122 34.07 1.09 30.91
N ASP A 123 34.88 1.37 29.89
CA ASP A 123 36.34 1.19 29.96
C ASP A 123 36.97 2.11 31.03
N ALA A 124 36.43 3.32 31.22
CA ALA A 124 36.87 4.21 32.28
C ALA A 124 36.44 3.73 33.68
N ILE A 125 35.18 3.32 33.85
CA ILE A 125 34.65 2.85 35.13
C ILE A 125 35.34 1.56 35.56
N VAL A 126 35.46 0.56 34.69
CA VAL A 126 36.13 -0.72 34.98
C VAL A 126 37.60 -0.50 35.36
N ARG A 127 38.31 0.35 34.59
CA ARG A 127 39.72 0.68 34.89
C ARG A 127 39.88 1.36 36.25
N ARG A 128 38.98 2.27 36.62
CA ARG A 128 39.03 2.99 37.90
C ARG A 128 38.54 2.14 39.07
N ALA A 129 37.58 1.23 38.85
CA ALA A 129 37.10 0.30 39.86
C ALA A 129 38.23 -0.58 40.43
N GLY A 130 39.21 -0.95 39.59
CA GLY A 130 40.40 -1.71 40.03
C GLY A 130 41.46 -0.91 40.80
N GLN A 131 41.35 0.43 40.89
CA GLN A 131 42.30 1.27 41.61
C GLN A 131 41.88 1.39 43.09
N THR A 132 42.45 0.57 43.96
CA THR A 132 42.11 0.54 45.40
C THR A 132 42.79 1.63 46.22
N GLU A 133 43.79 2.32 45.65
CA GLU A 133 44.54 3.39 46.34
C GLU A 133 43.75 4.69 46.50
N LEU A 134 42.73 4.90 45.65
CA LEU A 134 41.90 6.10 45.64
C LEU A 134 40.57 5.84 46.34
N SER A 135 40.03 6.85 47.03
CA SER A 135 38.69 6.77 47.58
C SER A 135 37.65 6.65 46.46
N LEU A 136 36.45 6.11 46.77
CA LEU A 136 35.36 6.03 45.80
C LEU A 136 35.01 7.42 45.22
N GLU A 137 34.99 8.44 46.07
CA GLU A 137 34.73 9.83 45.70
C GLU A 137 35.77 10.37 44.72
N GLN A 138 37.07 10.22 45.02
CA GLN A 138 38.15 10.63 44.12
C GLN A 138 38.08 9.92 42.76
N ARG A 139 37.72 8.64 42.75
CA ARG A 139 37.52 7.90 41.50
C ARG A 139 36.32 8.40 40.71
N ALA A 140 35.22 8.68 41.39
CA ALA A 140 34.02 9.25 40.78
C ALA A 140 34.29 10.63 40.18
N ASP A 141 35.02 11.50 40.88
CA ASP A 141 35.42 12.82 40.38
C ASP A 141 36.28 12.71 39.12
N LEU A 142 37.25 11.79 39.10
CA LEU A 142 38.07 11.54 37.91
C LEU A 142 37.25 11.03 36.72
N VAL A 143 36.21 10.23 36.96
CA VAL A 143 35.28 9.80 35.90
C VAL A 143 34.43 10.98 35.42
N GLY A 144 33.91 11.80 36.34
CA GLY A 144 33.13 13.00 36.00
C GLY A 144 33.92 14.05 35.22
N LEU A 145 35.23 14.16 35.45
CA LEU A 145 36.12 15.02 34.63
C LEU A 145 36.23 14.54 33.18
N LEU A 146 36.16 13.23 32.93
CA LEU A 146 36.21 12.65 31.59
C LEU A 146 34.85 12.69 30.89
N PHE A 147 33.77 12.58 31.66
CA PHE A 147 32.39 12.52 31.16
C PHE A 147 31.51 13.48 31.95
N PRO A 148 31.47 14.77 31.59
CA PRO A 148 30.70 15.78 32.31
C PRO A 148 29.20 15.50 32.38
N GLU A 149 28.68 14.66 31.48
CA GLU A 149 27.29 14.21 31.46
C GLU A 149 26.96 13.14 32.53
N LEU A 150 27.97 12.50 33.13
CA LEU A 150 27.82 11.59 34.27
C LEU A 150 27.90 12.39 35.57
N SER A 151 26.84 12.35 36.38
CA SER A 151 26.90 12.96 37.71
C SER A 151 27.91 12.22 38.60
N ALA A 152 28.51 12.92 39.58
CA ALA A 152 29.42 12.28 40.54
C ALA A 152 28.73 11.12 41.29
N GLN A 153 27.44 11.25 41.58
CA GLN A 153 26.64 10.20 42.20
C GLN A 153 26.48 8.98 41.29
N ASP A 154 26.21 9.18 40.00
CA ASP A 154 26.08 8.10 39.02
C ASP A 154 27.42 7.40 38.78
N ALA A 155 28.52 8.17 38.69
CA ALA A 155 29.87 7.63 38.57
C ALA A 155 30.24 6.80 39.80
N ALA A 156 30.02 7.31 41.01
CA ALA A 156 30.26 6.60 42.25
C ALA A 156 29.43 5.30 42.33
N ARG A 157 28.15 5.36 41.93
CA ARG A 157 27.26 4.20 41.91
C ARG A 157 27.72 3.14 40.91
N ALA A 158 28.13 3.55 39.71
CA ALA A 158 28.65 2.64 38.70
C ALA A 158 29.96 1.97 39.13
N LEU A 159 30.85 2.73 39.81
CA LEU A 159 32.09 2.21 40.39
C LEU A 159 31.86 1.25 41.55
N ALA A 160 30.72 1.36 42.25
CA ALA A 160 30.33 0.51 43.36
C ALA A 160 29.53 -0.73 42.94
N LEU A 161 29.28 -0.94 41.64
CA LEU A 161 28.58 -2.11 41.15
C LEU A 161 29.36 -3.41 41.48
N PRO A 162 28.69 -4.46 41.98
CA PRO A 162 29.34 -5.75 42.22
C PRO A 162 29.86 -6.41 40.93
N ASP A 163 29.14 -6.22 39.82
CA ASP A 163 29.47 -6.73 38.49
C ASP A 163 29.28 -5.61 37.44
N PRO A 164 30.30 -4.74 37.26
CA PRO A 164 30.22 -3.65 36.30
C PRO A 164 30.15 -4.17 34.85
N ASP A 165 30.89 -5.23 34.52
CA ASP A 165 30.92 -5.79 33.16
C ASP A 165 29.55 -6.33 32.75
N GLY A 166 28.89 -7.09 33.64
CA GLY A 166 27.54 -7.59 33.40
C GLY A 166 26.51 -6.47 33.21
N PHE A 167 26.58 -5.40 34.02
CA PHE A 167 25.72 -4.23 33.85
C PHE A 167 25.93 -3.56 32.49
N PHE A 168 27.18 -3.30 32.09
CA PHE A 168 27.46 -2.63 30.82
C PHE A 168 27.14 -3.48 29.60
N ALA A 169 27.28 -4.81 29.69
CA ALA A 169 26.82 -5.72 28.63
C ALA A 169 25.29 -5.70 28.46
N ALA A 170 24.53 -5.67 29.57
CA ALA A 170 23.09 -5.49 29.55
C ALA A 170 22.69 -4.11 29.00
N ALA A 171 23.41 -3.05 29.38
CA ALA A 171 23.22 -1.69 28.89
C ALA A 171 23.45 -1.57 27.37
N GLU A 172 24.52 -2.18 26.85
CA GLU A 172 24.81 -2.20 25.41
C GLU A 172 23.70 -2.90 24.63
N THR A 173 23.20 -4.02 25.16
CA THR A 173 22.09 -4.79 24.57
C THR A 173 20.79 -3.99 24.58
N ALA A 174 20.45 -3.37 25.73
CA ALA A 174 19.27 -2.53 25.87
C ALA A 174 19.31 -1.33 24.93
N LEU A 175 20.47 -0.65 24.85
CA LEU A 175 20.66 0.52 24.00
C LEU A 175 20.53 0.18 22.52
N ARG A 176 21.14 -0.93 22.06
CA ARG A 176 20.97 -1.43 20.69
C ARG A 176 19.50 -1.66 20.36
N ARG A 177 18.79 -2.36 21.24
CA ARG A 177 17.37 -2.68 21.04
C ARG A 177 16.52 -1.42 20.90
N VAL A 178 16.65 -0.46 21.82
CA VAL A 178 15.86 0.79 21.78
C VAL A 178 16.16 1.61 20.52
N LEU A 179 17.43 1.68 20.11
CA LEU A 179 17.82 2.41 18.90
C LEU A 179 17.38 1.70 17.61
N ASP A 180 17.36 0.37 17.61
CA ASP A 180 16.92 -0.42 16.45
C ASP A 180 15.39 -0.40 16.31
N ASP A 181 14.65 -0.46 17.42
CA ASP A 181 13.20 -0.27 17.48
C ASP A 181 12.82 1.13 16.93
N GLY A 182 13.64 2.15 17.22
CA GLY A 182 13.49 3.50 16.70
C GLY A 182 13.03 4.49 17.77
N VAL A 183 13.76 5.59 17.88
CA VAL A 183 13.51 6.68 18.81
C VAL A 183 13.06 7.92 18.03
N VAL A 184 11.85 8.35 18.32
CA VAL A 184 11.20 9.47 17.62
C VAL A 184 11.30 10.73 18.46
N ASP A 185 11.63 11.84 17.81
CA ASP A 185 11.66 13.16 18.45
C ASP A 185 10.24 13.57 18.87
N VAL A 186 9.36 13.74 17.88
CA VAL A 186 7.96 14.08 18.07
C VAL A 186 7.11 13.22 17.15
N LEU A 187 6.10 12.59 17.73
CA LEU A 187 5.04 11.91 17.01
C LEU A 187 3.82 12.83 16.92
N PRO A 188 3.22 13.00 15.73
CA PRO A 188 2.03 13.85 15.60
C PRO A 188 0.89 13.25 16.44
N PRO A 189 0.03 14.10 17.04
CA PRO A 189 -1.13 13.61 17.78
C PRO A 189 -2.06 12.84 16.85
N GLY A 190 -2.58 11.70 17.30
CA GLY A 190 -3.52 10.88 16.57
C GLY A 190 -3.47 9.40 16.96
N THR A 191 -4.43 8.63 16.45
CA THR A 191 -4.49 7.18 16.61
C THR A 191 -4.05 6.52 15.31
N TYR A 192 -2.79 6.11 15.25
CA TYR A 192 -2.27 5.33 14.11
C TYR A 192 -1.60 4.06 14.63
N ARG A 193 -1.83 2.96 13.93
CA ARG A 193 -1.19 1.66 14.20
C ARG A 193 0.15 1.54 13.51
N GLN A 194 0.34 2.25 12.41
CA GLN A 194 1.50 2.14 11.56
C GLN A 194 2.09 3.52 11.30
N VAL A 195 3.41 3.51 11.09
CA VAL A 195 4.19 4.65 10.63
C VAL A 195 5.01 4.21 9.43
N ARG A 196 5.36 5.17 8.59
CA ARG A 196 6.17 4.91 7.40
C ARG A 196 7.54 5.53 7.61
N ILE A 197 8.59 4.72 7.64
CA ILE A 197 9.97 5.15 7.85
C ILE A 197 10.66 5.23 6.50
N VAL A 198 11.15 6.41 6.15
CA VAL A 198 11.91 6.69 4.92
C VAL A 198 13.37 6.92 5.29
N GLY A 199 14.29 6.20 4.66
CA GLY A 199 15.73 6.38 4.83
C GLY A 199 16.50 6.12 3.54
N ALA A 200 17.83 6.22 3.59
CA ALA A 200 18.70 6.00 2.42
C ALA A 200 18.58 4.58 1.82
N ALA A 201 18.24 3.59 2.65
CA ALA A 201 18.04 2.20 2.22
C ALA A 201 16.65 1.94 1.60
N GLY A 202 15.76 2.93 1.61
CA GLY A 202 14.40 2.82 1.09
C GLY A 202 13.33 3.11 2.15
N GLU A 203 12.14 2.58 1.90
CA GLU A 203 10.93 2.84 2.66
C GLU A 203 10.43 1.56 3.34
N THR A 204 10.11 1.66 4.63
CA THR A 204 9.62 0.55 5.44
C THR A 204 8.39 0.98 6.24
N VAL A 205 7.46 0.07 6.47
CA VAL A 205 6.31 0.30 7.37
C VAL A 205 6.61 -0.37 8.71
N ALA A 206 6.41 0.35 9.81
CA ALA A 206 6.63 -0.14 11.17
C ALA A 206 5.38 0.08 12.04
N ASP A 207 5.24 -0.75 13.08
CA ASP A 207 4.20 -0.56 14.09
C ASP A 207 4.56 0.64 14.97
N ALA A 208 3.62 1.55 15.13
CA ALA A 208 3.78 2.74 15.96
C ALA A 208 4.06 2.39 17.44
N ALA A 209 3.54 1.26 17.93
CA ALA A 209 3.71 0.81 19.31
C ALA A 209 5.12 0.31 19.62
N LEU A 210 5.93 0.00 18.59
CA LEU A 210 7.32 -0.39 18.78
C LEU A 210 8.25 0.82 18.89
N LEU A 211 7.82 1.98 18.40
CA LEU A 211 8.61 3.20 18.45
C LEU A 211 8.63 3.79 19.87
N THR A 212 9.76 4.37 20.22
CA THR A 212 9.96 5.00 21.53
C THR A 212 9.98 6.51 21.36
N ALA A 213 9.04 7.22 21.98
CA ALA A 213 9.09 8.68 22.07
C ALA A 213 10.24 9.13 23.00
N GLN A 214 10.85 10.28 22.70
CA GLN A 214 12.04 10.77 23.41
C GLN A 214 11.84 10.94 24.93
N ASP A 215 10.63 11.27 25.37
CA ASP A 215 10.25 11.39 26.79
C ASP A 215 10.10 10.02 27.48
N ALA A 216 9.74 8.97 26.74
CA ALA A 216 9.57 7.60 27.22
C ALA A 216 10.87 6.75 27.19
N VAL A 217 11.97 7.29 26.64
CA VAL A 217 13.25 6.56 26.47
C VAL A 217 13.75 5.92 27.76
N ALA A 218 13.75 6.66 28.89
CA ALA A 218 14.25 6.12 30.15
C ALA A 218 13.43 4.90 30.63
N ALA A 219 12.11 4.97 30.54
CA ALA A 219 11.21 3.87 30.91
C ALA A 219 11.41 2.65 29.98
N ARG A 220 11.59 2.89 28.68
CA ARG A 220 11.87 1.82 27.71
C ARG A 220 13.23 1.14 27.97
N LEU A 221 14.26 1.93 28.27
CA LEU A 221 15.58 1.42 28.64
C LEU A 221 15.51 0.60 29.92
N GLN A 222 14.81 1.08 30.96
CA GLN A 222 14.57 0.31 32.18
C GLN A 222 13.90 -1.03 31.89
N GLN A 223 12.87 -1.06 31.03
CA GLN A 223 12.20 -2.30 30.62
C GLN A 223 13.18 -3.24 29.91
N ALA A 224 13.99 -2.72 28.99
CA ALA A 224 14.97 -3.50 28.25
C ALA A 224 16.10 -4.05 29.15
N LEU A 225 16.59 -3.26 30.11
CA LEU A 225 17.55 -3.66 31.13
C LEU A 225 16.98 -4.74 32.06
N SER A 226 15.72 -4.61 32.47
CA SER A 226 15.03 -5.63 33.29
C SER A 226 14.89 -6.94 32.50
N ALA A 227 14.54 -6.86 31.21
CA ALA A 227 14.47 -8.03 30.34
C ALA A 227 15.84 -8.69 30.10
N ALA A 228 16.94 -7.95 30.27
CA ALA A 228 18.31 -8.46 30.24
C ALA A 228 18.75 -9.09 31.58
N GLY A 229 17.86 -9.19 32.58
CA GLY A 229 18.13 -9.86 33.85
C GLY A 229 18.62 -8.96 34.98
N LEU A 230 18.67 -7.64 34.78
CA LEU A 230 18.99 -6.72 35.87
C LEU A 230 17.82 -6.62 36.85
N GLY A 231 18.16 -6.53 38.15
CA GLY A 231 17.19 -6.25 39.19
C GLY A 231 16.47 -4.91 38.98
N PRO A 232 15.32 -4.69 39.64
CA PRO A 232 14.47 -3.52 39.39
C PRO A 232 15.18 -2.19 39.67
N GLU A 233 16.01 -2.15 40.72
CA GLU A 233 16.70 -0.93 41.14
C GLU A 233 17.88 -0.56 40.21
N PRO A 234 18.80 -1.49 39.84
CA PRO A 234 19.78 -1.25 38.79
C PRO A 234 19.17 -0.93 37.42
N ALA A 235 18.05 -1.54 37.05
CA ALA A 235 17.39 -1.28 35.78
C ALA A 235 16.77 0.12 35.72
N ALA A 236 16.11 0.57 36.79
CA ALA A 236 15.52 1.91 36.87
C ALA A 236 16.61 2.99 36.81
N TRP A 237 17.68 2.84 37.59
CA TRP A 237 18.83 3.74 37.56
C TRP A 237 19.52 3.72 36.19
N GLY A 238 19.78 2.53 35.64
CA GLY A 238 20.41 2.39 34.32
C GLY A 238 19.59 3.04 33.19
N GLY A 239 18.25 3.00 33.27
CA GLY A 239 17.39 3.70 32.33
C GLY A 239 17.59 5.22 32.33
N LEU A 240 17.77 5.82 33.50
CA LEU A 240 18.08 7.25 33.63
C LEU A 240 19.51 7.57 33.20
N LEU A 241 20.47 6.74 33.60
CA LEU A 241 21.89 6.87 33.25
C LEU A 241 22.12 6.88 31.73
N LEU A 242 21.44 6.00 31.02
CA LEU A 242 21.63 5.80 29.58
C LEU A 242 20.80 6.78 28.72
N ARG A 243 19.76 7.42 29.29
CA ARG A 243 18.89 8.34 28.55
C ARG A 243 19.66 9.42 27.77
N PRO A 244 20.68 10.11 28.32
CA PRO A 244 21.41 11.15 27.60
C PRO A 244 22.19 10.64 26.37
N LEU A 245 22.47 9.35 26.31
CA LEU A 245 23.14 8.72 25.16
C LEU A 245 22.21 8.52 23.97
N VAL A 246 20.89 8.50 24.22
CA VAL A 246 19.88 8.22 23.21
C VAL A 246 19.37 9.51 22.60
N LEU A 247 19.80 9.76 21.37
CA LEU A 247 19.24 10.81 20.53
C LEU A 247 18.17 10.23 19.61
N PRO A 248 17.15 11.04 19.24
CA PRO A 248 16.19 10.64 18.22
C PRO A 248 16.91 10.21 16.94
N ASN A 249 16.49 9.07 16.39
CA ASN A 249 16.97 8.58 15.09
C ASN A 249 15.86 8.60 14.02
N LEU A 250 14.65 9.01 14.40
CA LEU A 250 13.49 9.21 13.55
C LEU A 250 12.92 10.61 13.80
N VAL A 251 12.64 11.35 12.74
CA VAL A 251 12.01 12.69 12.79
C VAL A 251 10.76 12.71 11.92
N TYR A 252 9.66 13.21 12.45
CA TYR A 252 8.43 13.38 11.69
C TYR A 252 8.62 14.36 10.53
N SER A 253 8.21 13.94 9.33
CA SER A 253 8.15 14.81 8.15
C SER A 253 6.70 15.16 7.85
N ASP A 254 6.33 16.37 8.21
CA ASP A 254 5.01 16.92 7.92
C ASP A 254 4.78 17.11 6.41
N GLU A 255 5.82 17.52 5.70
CA GLU A 255 5.81 17.69 4.24
C GLU A 255 5.52 16.35 3.53
N ASP A 256 6.28 15.30 3.82
CA ASP A 256 6.09 13.99 3.18
C ASP A 256 4.72 13.39 3.55
N THR A 257 4.30 13.57 4.80
CA THR A 257 2.99 13.10 5.26
C THR A 257 1.85 13.81 4.52
N ARG A 258 1.92 15.13 4.38
CA ARG A 258 0.92 15.90 3.63
C ARG A 258 0.92 15.54 2.15
N ALA A 259 2.09 15.43 1.54
CA ALA A 259 2.21 15.06 0.13
C ALA A 259 1.55 13.71 -0.15
N ARG A 260 1.77 12.71 0.71
CA ARG A 260 1.13 11.39 0.57
C ARG A 260 -0.37 11.41 0.82
N ARG A 261 -0.83 12.14 1.84
CA ARG A 261 -2.26 12.32 2.08
C ARG A 261 -2.95 12.96 0.87
N LEU A 262 -2.35 13.98 0.27
CA LEU A 262 -2.86 14.60 -0.94
C LEU A 262 -2.86 13.64 -2.13
N ALA A 263 -1.81 12.84 -2.31
CA ALA A 263 -1.77 11.81 -3.34
C ALA A 263 -2.87 10.76 -3.13
N ALA A 264 -3.07 10.28 -1.90
CA ALA A 264 -4.14 9.34 -1.56
C ALA A 264 -5.54 9.94 -1.81
N ARG A 265 -5.72 11.23 -1.49
CA ARG A 265 -6.94 11.98 -1.81
C ARG A 265 -7.21 11.99 -3.32
N GLN A 266 -6.19 12.29 -4.12
CA GLN A 266 -6.30 12.40 -5.58
C GLN A 266 -6.50 11.04 -6.26
N ALA A 267 -6.07 9.94 -5.62
CA ALA A 267 -6.24 8.59 -6.13
C ALA A 267 -7.66 8.03 -5.94
N VAL A 268 -8.54 8.71 -5.19
CA VAL A 268 -9.93 8.26 -5.00
C VAL A 268 -10.71 8.35 -6.31
N PRO A 269 -11.30 7.24 -6.80
CA PRO A 269 -12.14 7.27 -7.99
C PRO A 269 -13.33 8.21 -7.82
N VAL A 270 -13.55 9.07 -8.82
CA VAL A 270 -14.72 9.97 -8.91
C VAL A 270 -15.89 9.34 -9.65
N GLU A 271 -15.65 8.21 -10.30
CA GLU A 271 -16.63 7.43 -11.03
C GLU A 271 -16.71 6.01 -10.49
N ARG A 272 -17.90 5.43 -10.57
CA ARG A 272 -18.14 4.00 -10.35
C ARG A 272 -18.23 3.32 -11.71
N SER A 273 -17.39 2.29 -11.92
CA SER A 273 -17.44 1.46 -13.11
C SER A 273 -18.42 0.30 -12.93
N PHE A 274 -19.25 0.07 -13.94
CA PHE A 274 -20.16 -1.07 -14.03
C PHE A 274 -19.70 -2.01 -15.16
N LEU A 275 -19.75 -3.32 -14.91
CA LEU A 275 -19.50 -4.35 -15.92
C LEU A 275 -20.79 -4.72 -16.67
N ALA A 276 -20.67 -5.32 -17.85
CA ALA A 276 -21.83 -5.84 -18.55
C ALA A 276 -22.53 -6.94 -17.73
N GLY A 277 -23.85 -6.85 -17.62
CA GLY A 277 -24.70 -7.70 -16.79
C GLY A 277 -24.70 -7.34 -15.30
N GLU A 278 -23.91 -6.37 -14.86
CA GLU A 278 -23.92 -5.92 -13.46
C GLU A 278 -25.26 -5.26 -13.12
N ARG A 279 -25.77 -5.51 -11.92
CA ARG A 279 -27.02 -4.90 -11.45
C ARG A 279 -26.76 -3.45 -11.04
N VAL A 280 -27.49 -2.53 -11.67
CA VAL A 280 -27.48 -1.10 -11.34
C VAL A 280 -28.52 -0.82 -10.25
N VAL A 281 -29.76 -1.24 -10.46
CA VAL A 281 -30.86 -1.08 -9.49
C VAL A 281 -31.62 -2.40 -9.32
N GLU A 282 -31.99 -2.71 -8.07
CA GLU A 282 -32.77 -3.89 -7.72
C GLU A 282 -34.28 -3.57 -7.70
N LYS A 283 -35.07 -4.52 -8.21
CA LYS A 283 -36.53 -4.45 -8.19
C LYS A 283 -37.07 -4.28 -6.76
N GLY A 284 -38.05 -3.39 -6.62
CA GLY A 284 -38.73 -3.12 -5.36
C GLY A 284 -37.96 -2.19 -4.42
N VAL A 285 -36.76 -1.75 -4.79
CA VAL A 285 -35.98 -0.77 -4.03
C VAL A 285 -36.38 0.64 -4.46
N ARG A 286 -36.46 1.54 -3.47
CA ARG A 286 -36.65 2.97 -3.71
C ARG A 286 -35.34 3.57 -4.20
N LEU A 287 -35.34 4.19 -5.37
CA LEU A 287 -34.15 4.77 -5.98
C LEU A 287 -33.60 5.89 -5.11
N THR A 288 -32.30 5.80 -4.83
CA THR A 288 -31.52 6.86 -4.19
C THR A 288 -31.07 7.90 -5.23
N THR A 289 -30.51 9.01 -4.76
CA THR A 289 -29.91 10.02 -5.65
C THR A 289 -28.73 9.45 -6.45
N GLN A 290 -27.96 8.52 -5.88
CA GLN A 290 -26.87 7.86 -6.61
C GLN A 290 -27.42 6.94 -7.71
N ASP A 291 -28.49 6.18 -7.42
CA ASP A 291 -29.09 5.29 -8.42
C ASP A 291 -29.61 6.08 -9.63
N ALA A 292 -30.22 7.25 -9.39
CA ALA A 292 -30.65 8.13 -10.47
C ALA A 292 -29.47 8.63 -11.32
N LEU A 293 -28.35 9.04 -10.70
CA LEU A 293 -27.13 9.43 -11.42
C LEU A 293 -26.54 8.27 -12.24
N ASP A 294 -26.58 7.05 -11.69
CA ASP A 294 -26.10 5.86 -12.38
C ASP A 294 -26.98 5.54 -13.61
N LEU A 295 -28.30 5.69 -13.49
CA LEU A 295 -29.26 5.50 -14.60
C LEU A 295 -29.17 6.60 -15.65
N ASP A 296 -29.01 7.87 -15.26
CA ASP A 296 -28.77 8.99 -16.17
C ASP A 296 -27.49 8.79 -16.97
N ALA A 297 -26.41 8.35 -16.30
CA ALA A 297 -25.14 8.05 -16.95
C ALA A 297 -25.26 6.85 -17.91
N LEU A 298 -26.02 5.81 -17.53
CA LEU A 298 -26.31 4.68 -18.40
C LEU A 298 -27.10 5.13 -19.63
N GLN A 299 -28.15 5.94 -19.45
CA GLN A 299 -28.97 6.46 -20.55
C GLN A 299 -28.13 7.31 -21.50
N ALA A 300 -27.32 8.23 -20.98
CA ALA A 300 -26.40 9.04 -21.77
C ALA A 300 -25.38 8.16 -22.53
N HIS A 301 -24.87 7.10 -21.89
CA HIS A 301 -23.93 6.18 -22.51
C HIS A 301 -24.58 5.34 -23.62
N LEU A 302 -25.82 4.91 -23.43
CA LEU A 302 -26.62 4.21 -24.44
C LEU A 302 -26.97 5.13 -25.62
N ALA A 303 -27.35 6.38 -25.36
CA ALA A 303 -27.61 7.37 -26.40
C ALA A 303 -26.34 7.74 -27.19
N ALA A 304 -25.18 7.81 -26.53
CA ALA A 304 -23.90 8.06 -27.21
C ALA A 304 -23.45 6.86 -28.06
N ARG A 305 -23.78 5.64 -27.64
CA ARG A 305 -23.49 4.41 -28.39
C ARG A 305 -24.50 4.13 -29.50
N GLY A 306 -25.74 4.53 -29.29
CA GLY A 306 -26.80 4.46 -30.28
C GLY A 306 -27.39 5.84 -30.44
N GLU A 307 -26.89 6.62 -31.39
CA GLU A 307 -27.68 7.47 -32.31
C GLU A 307 -26.77 8.26 -33.29
N PRO A 308 -27.26 8.63 -34.51
CA PRO A 308 -28.68 8.82 -34.76
C PRO A 308 -29.24 8.07 -35.99
N GLY A 309 -30.48 7.57 -35.86
CA GLY A 309 -31.33 7.50 -37.04
C GLY A 309 -32.44 6.45 -36.99
N GLY A 310 -33.67 6.91 -36.73
CA GLY A 310 -34.88 6.35 -37.33
C GLY A 310 -36.00 5.99 -36.38
#